data_AF-A0A1G1ZSV6-F1
#
_entry.id   AF-A0A1G1ZSV6-F1
#
_cell.length_a   1.000
_cell.length_b   1.000
_cell.length_c   1.000
_cell.angle_alpha   90.00
_cell.angle_beta   90.00
_cell.angle_gamma   90.00
#
_symmetry.space_group_name_H-M   'P 1'
#
loop_
_entity.id
_entity.type
_entity.pdbx_description
1 polymer ?
#
loop_
_entity_poly.entity_id
_entity_poly.type
_entity_poly.pdbx_seq_one_letter_code
_entity_poly.pdbx_strand_id
1 'polypeptide(L)'
;MATLHPKPLTLNPKLIIGLGNPEKKYRNTYHNVGLIFIKYLKDQNLYSLPYTLLASNTYMNESGRFVAQALNKYNIKPEALLIVQDDSDLEIGKYKFTEPGHSAAGHHGIESIQAALKTNNFWRLRIGIRPTTKTVRQKAEEFVLKKITAENKKILKKNLLEIIEKLKQPN
;
A
#
# COMPACT_ATOMS: atom_id res chain seq x y z
N MET A 1 -37.46 -11.44 12.29
CA MET A 1 -35.99 -11.59 12.30
C MET A 1 -35.41 -10.39 11.56
N ALA A 2 -34.94 -9.37 12.27
CA ALA A 2 -34.33 -8.20 11.62
C ALA A 2 -33.02 -8.62 10.96
N THR A 3 -32.96 -8.53 9.64
CA THR A 3 -31.72 -8.66 8.87
C THR A 3 -30.78 -7.54 9.32
N LEU A 4 -29.83 -7.88 10.18
CA LEU A 4 -28.68 -7.05 10.49
C LEU A 4 -27.91 -6.84 9.19
N HIS A 5 -28.17 -5.75 8.49
CA HIS A 5 -27.29 -5.28 7.44
C HIS A 5 -25.97 -4.93 8.12
N PRO A 6 -24.84 -5.58 7.79
CA PRO A 6 -23.56 -5.22 8.38
C PRO A 6 -23.29 -3.75 8.07
N LYS A 7 -23.01 -2.96 9.11
CA LYS A 7 -22.58 -1.58 8.95
C LYS A 7 -21.39 -1.55 7.98
N PRO A 8 -21.35 -0.63 6.99
CA PRO A 8 -20.23 -0.55 6.07
C PRO A 8 -18.92 -0.39 6.85
N LEU A 9 -17.91 -1.18 6.46
CA LEU A 9 -16.59 -1.17 7.08
C LEU A 9 -15.96 0.23 6.91
N THR A 10 -15.70 0.92 8.01
CA THR A 10 -15.02 2.23 7.99
C THR A 10 -13.52 2.04 8.12
N LEU A 11 -12.74 2.63 7.21
CA LEU A 11 -11.29 2.66 7.29
C LEU A 11 -10.85 3.54 8.49
N ASN A 12 -10.20 2.94 9.50
CA ASN A 12 -9.66 3.63 10.67
C ASN A 12 -8.28 3.06 11.06
N PRO A 13 -7.22 3.31 10.27
CA PRO A 13 -5.92 2.73 10.52
C PRO A 13 -5.25 3.34 11.74
N LYS A 14 -4.58 2.50 12.53
CA LYS A 14 -3.63 2.89 13.58
C LYS A 14 -2.18 2.71 13.13
N LEU A 15 -1.96 1.87 12.12
CA LEU A 15 -0.66 1.63 11.51
C LEU A 15 -0.79 1.62 9.98
N ILE A 16 0.05 2.40 9.31
CA ILE A 16 0.18 2.41 7.86
C ILE A 16 1.59 1.94 7.50
N ILE A 17 1.68 0.89 6.68
CA ILE A 17 2.95 0.34 6.21
C ILE A 17 3.03 0.44 4.70
N GLY A 18 4.06 1.11 4.20
CA GLY A 18 4.40 1.11 2.78
C GLY A 18 5.32 -0.04 2.43
N LEU A 19 4.97 -0.81 1.40
CA LEU A 19 5.80 -1.89 0.87
C LEU A 19 6.79 -1.40 -0.17
N GLY A 20 7.91 -2.12 -0.28
CA GLY A 20 8.94 -1.97 -1.30
C GLY A 20 10.26 -2.61 -0.88
N ASN A 21 11.18 -2.72 -1.82
CA ASN A 21 12.49 -3.33 -1.59
C ASN A 21 13.52 -2.28 -1.08
N PRO A 22 14.38 -2.64 -0.10
CA PRO A 22 15.26 -1.68 0.59
C PRO A 22 16.49 -1.26 -0.21
N GLU A 23 16.97 -2.09 -1.13
CA GLU A 23 18.22 -1.84 -1.85
C GLU A 23 18.15 -0.57 -2.71
N LYS A 24 19.29 0.13 -2.81
CA LYS A 24 19.41 1.35 -3.64
C LYS A 24 18.98 1.14 -5.08
N LYS A 25 19.21 -0.05 -5.66
CA LYS A 25 18.83 -0.38 -7.04
C LYS A 25 17.31 -0.35 -7.28
N TYR A 26 16.49 -0.54 -6.24
CA TYR A 26 15.02 -0.46 -6.33
C TYR A 26 14.45 0.92 -6.00
N ARG A 27 15.30 1.91 -5.65
CA ARG A 27 14.81 3.28 -5.46
C ARG A 27 14.10 3.79 -6.71
N ASN A 28 12.93 4.39 -6.54
CA ASN A 28 12.11 4.91 -7.63
C ASN A 28 11.69 3.86 -8.67
N THR A 29 11.55 2.59 -8.28
CA THR A 29 10.81 1.61 -9.08
C THR A 29 9.32 1.65 -8.73
N TYR A 30 8.47 1.12 -9.61
CA TYR A 30 7.04 1.03 -9.35
C TYR A 30 6.73 0.20 -8.10
N HIS A 31 7.51 -0.85 -7.85
CA HIS A 31 7.38 -1.71 -6.67
C HIS A 31 7.65 -1.00 -5.33
N ASN A 32 8.28 0.17 -5.39
CA ASN A 32 8.59 0.96 -4.21
C ASN A 32 7.59 2.12 -4.01
N VAL A 33 6.44 2.11 -4.70
CA VAL A 33 5.42 3.18 -4.55
C VAL A 33 4.88 3.27 -3.12
N GLY A 34 4.80 2.16 -2.39
CA GLY A 34 4.42 2.15 -0.97
C GLY A 34 5.43 2.93 -0.11
N LEU A 35 6.73 2.69 -0.29
CA LEU A 35 7.78 3.46 0.39
C LEU A 35 7.75 4.95 0.01
N ILE A 36 7.52 5.25 -1.26
CA ILE A 36 7.39 6.63 -1.76
C ILE A 36 6.21 7.31 -1.08
N PHE A 37 5.06 6.65 -0.99
CA PHE A 37 3.88 7.18 -0.31
C PHE A 37 4.15 7.50 1.15
N ILE A 38 4.78 6.60 1.91
CA ILE A 38 5.15 6.85 3.31
C ILE A 38 6.07 8.06 3.43
N LYS A 39 7.02 8.22 2.50
CA LYS A 39 7.88 9.41 2.48
C LYS A 39 7.07 10.68 2.25
N TYR A 40 6.18 10.71 1.24
CA TYR A 40 5.32 11.86 0.98
C TYR A 40 4.42 12.19 2.18
N LEU A 41 3.79 11.19 2.78
CA LEU A 41 2.92 11.36 3.94
C LEU A 41 3.69 11.96 5.14
N LYS A 42 4.96 11.57 5.35
CA LYS A 42 5.84 12.18 6.36
C LYS A 42 6.24 13.60 5.99
N ASP A 43 6.63 13.83 4.73
CA ASP A 43 7.08 15.15 4.25
C ASP A 43 5.93 16.19 4.25
N GLN A 44 4.68 15.76 4.03
CA GLN A 44 3.49 16.62 4.06
C GLN A 44 2.96 16.90 5.47
N ASN A 45 3.41 16.17 6.50
CA ASN A 45 2.89 16.34 7.85
C ASN A 45 3.99 16.64 8.85
N LEU A 46 4.06 17.91 9.24
CA LEU A 46 4.96 18.42 10.27
C LEU A 46 4.46 18.11 11.70
N TYR A 47 3.20 17.68 11.90
CA TYR A 47 2.65 17.41 13.24
C TYR A 47 1.64 16.24 13.31
N SER A 48 1.64 15.58 14.47
CA SER A 48 0.85 14.43 14.97
C SER A 48 -0.23 13.83 14.05
N LEU A 49 0.12 12.74 13.39
CA LEU A 49 -0.85 11.84 12.76
C LEU A 49 -1.48 10.90 13.78
N PRO A 50 -2.78 10.56 13.67
CA PRO A 50 -3.44 9.61 14.57
C PRO A 50 -3.03 8.14 14.31
N TYR A 51 -2.01 7.93 13.46
CA TYR A 51 -1.50 6.64 13.04
C TYR A 51 0.03 6.63 12.99
N THR A 52 0.59 5.45 13.24
CA THR A 52 2.03 5.17 13.09
C THR A 52 2.36 4.90 11.63
N LEU A 53 3.50 5.42 11.16
CA LEU A 53 3.96 5.27 9.77
C LEU A 53 5.27 4.49 9.67
N LEU A 54 5.22 3.34 9.01
CA LEU A 54 6.41 2.51 8.74
C LEU A 54 6.63 2.32 7.24
N ALA A 55 7.89 2.27 6.86
CA ALA A 55 8.34 1.85 5.53
C ALA A 55 9.02 0.49 5.70
N SER A 56 8.65 -0.51 4.89
CA SER A 56 9.30 -1.82 4.95
C SER A 56 10.79 -1.68 4.64
N ASN A 57 11.61 -2.41 5.40
CA ASN A 57 13.07 -2.46 5.21
C ASN A 57 13.55 -3.88 4.86
N THR A 58 12.66 -4.68 4.26
CA THR A 58 12.91 -6.07 3.84
C THR A 58 12.48 -6.29 2.39
N TYR A 59 12.91 -7.41 1.80
CA TYR A 59 12.48 -7.80 0.46
C TYR A 59 10.97 -8.03 0.40
N MET A 60 10.38 -7.83 -0.78
CA MET A 60 8.93 -7.90 -0.96
C MET A 60 8.35 -9.23 -0.46
N ASN A 61 8.95 -10.36 -0.85
CA ASN A 61 8.55 -11.70 -0.44
C ASN A 61 8.76 -11.99 1.06
N GLU A 62 9.47 -11.13 1.78
CA GLU A 62 9.71 -11.22 3.23
C GLU A 62 8.89 -10.19 4.05
N SER A 63 8.02 -9.42 3.39
CA SER A 63 7.22 -8.36 4.01
C SER A 63 6.40 -8.85 5.21
N GLY A 64 5.93 -10.11 5.19
CA GLY A 64 5.13 -10.67 6.27
C GLY A 64 5.85 -10.70 7.61
N ARG A 65 7.14 -11.05 7.63
CA ARG A 65 7.94 -11.05 8.87
C ARG A 65 8.02 -9.64 9.46
N PHE A 66 8.27 -8.64 8.62
CA PHE A 66 8.34 -7.24 9.04
C PHE A 66 6.99 -6.76 9.61
N VAL A 67 5.90 -7.03 8.91
CA VAL A 67 4.55 -6.61 9.34
C VAL A 67 4.15 -7.28 10.65
N ALA A 68 4.38 -8.58 10.81
CA ALA A 68 4.08 -9.30 12.04
C ALA A 68 4.84 -8.72 13.24
N GLN A 69 6.14 -8.43 13.07
CA GLN A 69 6.94 -7.78 14.12
C GLN A 69 6.42 -6.38 14.46
N ALA A 70 6.01 -5.61 13.46
CA ALA A 70 5.44 -4.28 13.67
C ALA A 70 4.11 -4.34 14.45
N LEU A 71 3.19 -5.22 14.07
CA LEU A 71 1.91 -5.37 14.78
C LEU A 71 2.12 -5.74 16.25
N ASN A 72 3.04 -6.68 16.52
CA ASN A 72 3.38 -7.06 17.89
C ASN A 72 4.01 -5.90 18.67
N LYS A 73 4.98 -5.18 18.07
CA LYS A 73 5.68 -4.07 18.72
C LYS A 73 4.74 -2.93 19.12
N TYR A 74 3.78 -2.61 18.25
CA TYR A 74 2.84 -1.50 18.48
C TYR A 74 1.53 -1.95 19.14
N ASN A 75 1.36 -3.25 19.44
CA ASN A 75 0.13 -3.85 19.97
C ASN A 75 -1.11 -3.50 19.12
N ILE A 76 -1.00 -3.66 17.81
CA ILE A 76 -2.04 -3.32 16.82
C ILE A 76 -2.59 -4.60 16.20
N LYS A 77 -3.93 -4.69 16.09
CA LYS A 77 -4.59 -5.80 15.40
C LYS A 77 -4.60 -5.59 13.88
N PRO A 78 -4.61 -6.66 13.06
CA PRO A 78 -4.65 -6.55 11.59
C PRO A 78 -5.76 -5.65 11.03
N GLU A 79 -6.91 -5.56 11.69
CA GLU A 79 -8.05 -4.76 11.22
C GLU A 79 -7.75 -3.25 11.22
N ALA A 80 -6.80 -2.81 12.07
CA ALA A 80 -6.33 -1.44 12.17
C ALA A 80 -5.05 -1.19 11.35
N LEU A 81 -4.63 -2.15 10.51
CA LEU A 81 -3.50 -2.04 9.60
C LEU A 81 -3.97 -1.61 8.20
N LEU A 82 -3.27 -0.64 7.62
CA LEU A 82 -3.36 -0.29 6.20
C LEU A 82 -2.01 -0.59 5.53
N ILE A 83 -2.03 -1.52 4.57
CA ILE A 83 -0.88 -1.82 3.71
C ILE A 83 -0.95 -0.99 2.43
N VAL A 84 0.12 -0.28 2.10
CA VAL A 84 0.24 0.49 0.85
C VAL A 84 1.13 -0.26 -0.12
N GLN A 85 0.60 -0.59 -1.29
CA GLN A 85 1.25 -1.42 -2.30
C GLN A 85 1.11 -0.83 -3.71
N ASP A 86 1.96 -1.29 -4.63
CA ASP A 86 1.70 -1.12 -6.06
C ASP A 86 0.59 -2.05 -6.55
N ASP A 87 0.00 -1.67 -7.68
CA ASP A 87 -1.00 -2.45 -8.36
C ASP A 87 -0.88 -2.38 -9.88
N SER A 88 -0.59 -3.53 -10.48
CA SER A 88 -0.30 -3.65 -11.91
C SER A 88 -1.54 -3.80 -12.79
N ASP A 89 -2.73 -3.98 -12.18
CA ASP A 89 -4.04 -3.99 -12.82
C ASP A 89 -4.66 -2.59 -12.89
N LEU A 90 -4.26 -1.70 -11.98
CA LEU A 90 -4.71 -0.32 -11.97
C LEU A 90 -3.80 0.59 -12.81
N GLU A 91 -4.44 1.48 -13.56
CA GLU A 91 -3.74 2.55 -14.29
C GLU A 91 -3.09 3.54 -13.33
N ILE A 92 -1.97 4.10 -13.78
CA ILE A 92 -1.30 5.15 -13.05
C ILE A 92 -2.20 6.37 -12.90
N GLY A 93 -2.23 6.92 -11.68
CA GLY A 93 -3.19 7.97 -11.31
C GLY A 93 -4.51 7.45 -10.74
N LYS A 94 -4.76 6.13 -10.80
CA LYS A 94 -5.87 5.49 -10.08
C LYS A 94 -5.37 4.86 -8.78
N TYR A 95 -6.26 4.71 -7.81
CA TYR A 95 -6.02 3.98 -6.57
C TYR A 95 -7.31 3.35 -6.07
N LYS A 96 -7.19 2.36 -5.19
CA LYS A 96 -8.33 1.70 -4.55
C LYS A 96 -8.01 1.33 -3.11
N PHE A 97 -8.91 1.68 -2.19
CA PHE A 97 -8.96 1.06 -0.88
C PHE A 97 -9.67 -0.29 -0.99
N THR A 98 -9.01 -1.35 -0.56
CA THR A 98 -9.55 -2.70 -0.51
C THR A 98 -9.81 -3.06 0.93
N GLU A 99 -11.05 -3.45 1.19
CA GLU A 99 -11.51 -3.89 2.50
C GLU A 99 -10.77 -5.17 2.94
N PRO A 100 -10.70 -5.42 4.26
CA PRO A 100 -10.24 -6.69 4.80
C PRO A 100 -10.95 -7.90 4.16
N GLY A 101 -10.28 -9.05 4.09
CA GLY A 101 -10.87 -10.29 3.57
C GLY A 101 -10.53 -10.65 2.12
N HIS A 102 -9.73 -9.82 1.42
CA HIS A 102 -9.40 -10.05 0.01
C HIS A 102 -8.07 -10.78 -0.19
N SER A 103 -7.98 -11.62 -1.23
CA SER A 103 -6.75 -12.36 -1.59
C SER A 103 -5.63 -11.44 -2.10
N ALA A 104 -4.41 -11.97 -2.14
CA ALA A 104 -3.23 -11.25 -2.58
C ALA A 104 -3.22 -10.87 -4.08
N ALA A 105 -3.99 -11.59 -4.91
CA ALA A 105 -4.03 -11.40 -6.37
C ALA A 105 -2.64 -11.38 -7.02
N GLY A 106 -1.74 -12.28 -6.61
CA GLY A 106 -0.38 -12.42 -7.17
C GLY A 106 0.65 -11.41 -6.65
N HIS A 107 0.29 -10.54 -5.69
CA HIS A 107 1.25 -9.61 -5.10
C HIS A 107 2.05 -10.28 -3.98
N HIS A 108 3.31 -10.63 -4.24
CA HIS A 108 4.19 -11.37 -3.30
C HIS A 108 4.32 -10.75 -1.91
N GLY A 109 4.28 -9.42 -1.78
CA GLY A 109 4.27 -8.77 -0.47
C GLY A 109 3.02 -9.08 0.35
N ILE A 110 1.86 -9.17 -0.31
CA ILE A 110 0.60 -9.48 0.35
C ILE A 110 0.51 -10.97 0.64
N GLU A 111 0.99 -11.83 -0.26
CA GLU A 111 1.11 -13.27 -0.02
C GLU A 111 1.94 -13.54 1.24
N SER A 112 3.11 -12.90 1.34
CA SER A 112 3.99 -12.97 2.50
C SER A 112 3.29 -12.52 3.79
N ILE A 113 2.56 -11.40 3.75
CA ILE A 113 1.81 -10.88 4.90
C ILE A 113 0.67 -11.81 5.31
N GLN A 114 -0.13 -12.30 4.36
CA GLN A 114 -1.23 -13.22 4.64
C GLN A 114 -0.74 -14.52 5.25
N ALA A 115 0.38 -15.06 4.74
CA ALA A 115 1.01 -16.25 5.30
C ALA A 115 1.53 -16.02 6.74
N ALA A 116 2.22 -14.91 6.98
CA ALA A 116 2.80 -14.61 8.30
C ALA A 116 1.73 -14.30 9.36
N LEU A 117 0.67 -13.57 8.98
CA LEU A 117 -0.41 -13.18 9.89
C LEU A 117 -1.49 -14.26 10.02
N LYS A 118 -1.51 -15.26 9.14
CA LYS A 118 -2.57 -16.28 9.01
C LYS A 118 -3.96 -15.65 8.84
N THR A 119 -4.03 -14.49 8.21
CA THR A 119 -5.27 -13.76 7.95
C THR A 119 -5.07 -12.78 6.79
N ASN A 120 -6.16 -12.46 6.11
CA ASN A 120 -6.25 -11.37 5.14
C ASN A 120 -7.10 -10.19 5.68
N ASN A 121 -7.34 -10.15 7.00
CA ASN A 121 -8.21 -9.18 7.65
C ASN A 121 -7.51 -7.84 7.90
N PHE A 122 -6.97 -7.21 6.85
CA PHE A 122 -6.34 -5.89 6.92
C PHE A 122 -6.66 -5.07 5.67
N TRP A 123 -6.65 -3.75 5.80
CA TRP A 123 -6.93 -2.84 4.70
C TRP A 123 -5.74 -2.74 3.75
N ARG A 124 -6.02 -2.50 2.47
CA ARG A 124 -4.99 -2.20 1.47
C ARG A 124 -5.29 -0.92 0.71
N LEU A 125 -4.28 -0.07 0.54
CA LEU A 125 -4.25 1.00 -0.44
C LEU A 125 -3.46 0.50 -1.65
N ARG A 126 -4.17 0.22 -2.74
CA ARG A 126 -3.60 -0.23 -4.02
C ARG A 126 -3.36 1.00 -4.89
N ILE A 127 -2.11 1.27 -5.25
CA ILE A 127 -1.74 2.41 -6.09
C ILE A 127 -1.43 1.91 -7.51
N GLY A 128 -2.18 2.39 -8.50
CA GLY A 128 -1.99 1.98 -9.88
C GLY A 128 -0.66 2.42 -10.45
N ILE A 129 -0.03 1.51 -11.18
CA ILE A 129 1.29 1.72 -11.81
C ILE A 129 1.26 1.57 -13.33
N ARG A 130 0.15 1.11 -13.91
CA ARG A 130 0.09 0.79 -15.34
C ARG A 130 -0.01 2.07 -16.18
N PRO A 131 0.91 2.34 -17.11
CA PRO A 131 0.78 3.49 -18.01
C PRO A 131 -0.42 3.31 -18.94
N THR A 132 -1.14 4.39 -19.21
CA THR A 132 -2.33 4.42 -20.08
C THR A 132 -1.98 4.40 -21.57
N THR A 133 -0.73 4.71 -21.93
CA THR A 133 -0.29 4.91 -23.32
C THR A 133 0.29 3.67 -24.00
N LYS A 134 0.39 2.53 -23.30
CA LYS A 134 1.00 1.32 -23.87
C LYS A 134 -0.04 0.36 -24.45
N THR A 135 0.13 0.01 -25.72
CA THR A 135 -0.67 -0.98 -26.44
C THR A 135 -0.40 -2.43 -26.02
N VAL A 136 0.83 -2.75 -25.56
CA VAL A 136 1.20 -4.12 -25.13
C VAL A 136 1.44 -4.17 -23.62
N ARG A 137 0.69 -5.05 -22.94
CA ARG A 137 0.80 -5.27 -21.50
C ARG A 137 2.02 -6.12 -21.18
N GLN A 138 2.97 -5.55 -20.44
CA GLN A 138 4.15 -6.26 -19.93
C GLN A 138 3.81 -7.07 -18.68
N LYS A 139 4.50 -8.20 -18.48
CA LYS A 139 4.39 -9.03 -17.27
C LYS A 139 4.57 -8.17 -16.01
N ALA A 140 3.75 -8.41 -15.00
CA ALA A 140 3.73 -7.62 -13.78
C ALA A 140 5.09 -7.62 -13.08
N GLU A 141 5.65 -8.80 -12.83
CA GLU A 141 6.94 -9.01 -12.13
C GLU A 141 8.10 -8.22 -12.75
N GLU A 142 8.19 -8.17 -14.07
CA GLU A 142 9.21 -7.39 -14.77
C GLU A 142 8.91 -5.89 -14.72
N PHE A 143 7.64 -5.51 -14.85
CA PHE A 143 7.24 -4.12 -14.92
C PHE A 143 7.41 -3.40 -13.58
N VAL A 144 7.06 -4.05 -12.46
CA VAL A 144 7.12 -3.44 -11.12
C VAL A 144 8.55 -3.03 -10.75
N LEU A 145 9.56 -3.73 -11.27
CA LEU A 145 10.97 -3.44 -11.03
C LEU A 145 11.54 -2.31 -11.92
N LYS A 146 10.77 -1.80 -12.90
CA LYS A 146 11.22 -0.70 -13.75
C LYS A 146 11.22 0.63 -12.99
N LYS A 147 12.14 1.51 -13.38
CA LYS A 147 12.17 2.89 -12.88
C LYS A 147 10.94 3.67 -13.34
N ILE A 148 10.40 4.47 -12.43
CA ILE A 148 9.29 5.38 -12.72
C ILE A 148 9.83 6.54 -13.58
N THR A 149 9.21 6.76 -14.74
CA THR A 149 9.55 7.87 -15.65
C THR A 149 9.20 9.23 -15.05
N ALA A 150 9.79 10.31 -15.56
CA ALA A 150 9.51 11.66 -15.07
C ALA A 150 8.02 12.05 -15.21
N GLU A 151 7.39 11.67 -16.31
CA GLU A 151 5.95 11.84 -16.54
C GLU A 151 5.12 11.10 -15.49
N ASN A 152 5.40 9.81 -15.29
CA ASN A 152 4.70 8.98 -14.32
C ASN A 152 4.92 9.44 -12.88
N LYS A 153 6.08 10.02 -12.56
CA LYS A 153 6.31 10.67 -11.26
C LYS A 153 5.38 11.86 -11.03
N LYS A 154 5.09 12.67 -12.05
CA LYS A 154 4.15 13.81 -11.93
C LYS A 154 2.74 13.32 -11.64
N ILE A 155 2.28 12.30 -12.37
CA ILE A 155 0.96 11.69 -12.19
C ILE A 155 0.85 11.07 -10.80
N LEU A 156 1.84 10.27 -10.39
CA LEU A 156 1.88 9.69 -9.05
C LEU A 156 1.87 10.77 -7.99
N LYS A 157 2.71 11.81 -8.09
CA LYS A 157 2.73 12.89 -7.09
C LYS A 157 1.34 13.50 -6.87
N LYS A 158 0.60 13.82 -7.94
CA LYS A 158 -0.78 14.32 -7.83
C LYS A 158 -1.69 13.32 -7.12
N ASN A 159 -1.62 12.06 -7.52
CA ASN A 159 -2.41 10.96 -6.94
C ASN A 159 -2.11 10.76 -5.44
N LEU A 160 -0.83 10.73 -5.05
CA LEU A 160 -0.44 10.55 -3.65
C LEU A 160 -0.95 11.72 -2.78
N LEU A 161 -0.89 12.96 -3.26
CA LEU A 161 -1.41 14.12 -2.52
C LEU A 161 -2.93 14.02 -2.32
N GLU A 162 -3.68 13.61 -3.34
CA GLU A 162 -5.13 13.38 -3.22
C GLU A 162 -5.45 12.32 -2.15
N ILE A 163 -4.73 11.20 -2.17
CA ILE A 163 -4.90 10.12 -1.18
C ILE A 163 -4.60 10.62 0.23
N ILE A 164 -3.54 11.41 0.41
CA ILE A 164 -3.16 11.98 1.71
C ILE A 164 -4.29 12.86 2.27
N GLU A 165 -4.88 13.73 1.45
CA GLU A 165 -6.00 14.57 1.87
C GLU A 165 -7.22 13.74 2.30
N LYS A 166 -7.52 12.64 1.58
CA LYS A 166 -8.58 11.72 2.01
C LYS A 166 -8.29 11.02 3.33
N LEU A 167 -7.05 10.68 3.62
CA LEU A 167 -6.67 10.07 4.91
C LEU A 167 -6.69 11.06 6.08
N LYS A 168 -6.66 12.38 5.82
CA LYS A 168 -6.77 13.43 6.84
C LYS A 168 -8.22 13.72 7.22
N GLN A 169 -9.18 13.40 6.36
CA GLN A 169 -10.61 13.58 6.61
C GLN A 169 -11.19 12.23 7.08
N PRO A 170 -11.22 11.93 8.40
CA PRO A 170 -11.93 10.75 8.86
C PRO A 170 -13.41 10.89 8.47
N ASN A 171 -13.93 9.88 7.77
CA ASN A 171 -15.37 9.71 7.52
C ASN A 171 -16.15 9.65 8.83
#